data_AF-A0A815JHM2-F1
#
_entry.id   AF-A0A815JHM2-F1
#
_cell.length_a   1.000
_cell.length_b   1.000
_cell.length_c   1.000
_cell.angle_alpha   90.00
_cell.angle_beta   90.00
_cell.angle_gamma   90.00
#
_symmetry.space_group_name_H-M   'P 1'
#
loop_
_entity.id
_entity.type
_entity.pdbx_description
1 polymer ?
#
loop_
_entity_poly.entity_id
_entity_poly.type
_entity_poly.pdbx_seq_one_letter_code
_entity_poly.pdbx_strand_id
1 'polypeptide(L)'
;MCKATSIIVISFYCFLNAFGSKTSTCPAGFYCLQNTGRSGSFNKHITPIPCAIGTYSNYGDGFCKPCEPGYYTMQKGSASCDPCPTGSMCKVPDRNPELCPIGTYSSCIAQERCTPCPLRTYNVQAGSTHCIKCPAGARCDHNASSSFVNIPANAKWAQNGVTIAGGHGRGNATNQLNQPHGLFVDDDQTVVIADTYNHR
;
A
#
# COMPACT_ATOMS: atom_id res chain seq x y z
N MET A 1 3.73 11.69 1.38
CA MET A 1 2.71 12.76 1.16
C MET A 1 1.51 12.09 0.51
N CYS A 2 0.36 12.05 1.19
CA CYS A 2 -0.87 11.55 0.59
C CYS A 2 -1.21 12.42 -0.62
N LYS A 3 -1.46 11.82 -1.80
CA LYS A 3 -2.11 12.55 -2.90
C LYS A 3 -3.55 12.79 -2.45
N ALA A 4 -3.82 13.98 -1.94
CA ALA A 4 -5.16 14.45 -1.67
C ALA A 4 -5.84 14.73 -3.02
N THR A 5 -6.50 13.73 -3.58
CA THR A 5 -7.45 13.98 -4.67
C THR A 5 -8.68 14.59 -4.00
N SER A 6 -8.76 15.92 -4.04
CA SER A 6 -9.93 16.65 -3.55
C SER A 6 -11.12 16.29 -4.42
N ILE A 7 -12.00 15.41 -3.92
CA ILE A 7 -13.32 15.22 -4.52
C ILE A 7 -14.22 16.28 -3.90
N ILE A 8 -14.42 17.36 -4.65
CA ILE A 8 -15.37 18.42 -4.34
C ILE A 8 -16.77 17.81 -4.48
N VAL A 9 -17.43 17.53 -3.36
CA VAL A 9 -18.85 17.18 -3.35
C VAL A 9 -19.64 18.47 -3.60
N ILE A 10 -19.96 18.74 -4.86
CA ILE A 10 -20.91 19.80 -5.21
C ILE A 10 -22.31 19.26 -4.92
N SER A 11 -22.85 19.58 -3.75
CA SER A 11 -24.26 19.36 -3.44
C SER A 11 -25.13 20.25 -4.33
N PHE A 12 -25.66 19.68 -5.41
CA PHE A 12 -26.76 20.29 -6.15
C PHE A 12 -28.06 20.03 -5.40
N TYR A 13 -28.57 21.05 -4.71
CA TYR A 13 -29.98 21.11 -4.34
C TYR A 13 -30.80 21.19 -5.63
N CYS A 14 -31.67 20.21 -5.89
CA CYS A 14 -32.68 20.35 -6.93
C CYS A 14 -34.06 20.44 -6.26
N PHE A 15 -34.67 21.61 -6.39
CA PHE A 15 -36.03 21.94 -6.00
C PHE A 15 -37.04 21.03 -6.72
N LEU A 16 -38.13 20.71 -6.01
CA LEU A 16 -39.31 19.97 -6.47
C LEU A 16 -39.82 20.41 -7.86
N ASN A 17 -40.27 19.44 -8.66
CA ASN A 17 -41.59 19.52 -9.31
C ASN A 17 -42.11 18.11 -9.66
N ALA A 18 -43.34 17.86 -9.23
CA ALA A 18 -44.16 16.72 -9.62
C ALA A 18 -44.70 16.93 -11.04
N PHE A 19 -44.58 15.95 -11.94
CA PHE A 19 -45.54 15.62 -13.01
C PHE A 19 -45.13 14.30 -13.68
N GLY A 20 -46.08 13.38 -13.79
CA GLY A 20 -45.83 11.99 -14.16
C GLY A 20 -45.38 11.77 -15.60
N SER A 21 -44.34 10.95 -15.76
CA SER A 21 -44.16 10.03 -16.90
C SER A 21 -43.29 8.86 -16.44
N LYS A 22 -43.69 7.63 -16.72
CA LYS A 22 -42.94 6.42 -16.35
C LYS A 22 -41.63 6.35 -17.16
N THR A 23 -40.59 7.03 -16.69
CA THR A 23 -39.20 6.70 -17.03
C THR A 23 -38.69 5.77 -15.94
N SER A 24 -38.55 4.48 -16.24
CA SER A 24 -37.98 3.50 -15.32
C SER A 24 -36.46 3.74 -15.18
N THR A 25 -36.09 4.80 -14.46
CA THR A 25 -34.70 5.13 -14.15
C THR A 25 -34.17 4.14 -13.10
N CYS A 26 -32.97 3.60 -13.31
CA CYS A 26 -32.38 2.64 -12.37
C CYS A 26 -32.04 3.32 -11.03
N PRO A 27 -32.51 2.79 -9.89
CA PRO A 27 -32.13 3.30 -8.58
C PRO A 27 -30.63 3.12 -8.32
N ALA A 28 -30.04 4.01 -7.52
CA ALA A 28 -28.65 3.89 -7.09
C ALA A 28 -28.44 2.58 -6.34
N GLY A 29 -27.30 1.94 -6.60
CA GLY A 29 -26.93 0.63 -6.08
C GLY A 29 -27.49 -0.55 -6.85
N PHE A 30 -28.29 -0.32 -7.88
CA PHE A 30 -28.86 -1.38 -8.70
C PHE A 30 -28.50 -1.20 -10.17
N TYR A 31 -28.53 -2.29 -10.91
CA TYR A 31 -28.51 -2.27 -12.37
C TYR A 31 -29.81 -2.83 -12.91
N CYS A 32 -30.24 -2.28 -14.05
CA CYS A 32 -31.38 -2.81 -14.79
C CYS A 32 -30.90 -3.20 -16.18
N LEU A 33 -31.17 -4.44 -16.57
CA LEU A 33 -30.94 -4.88 -17.94
C LEU A 33 -31.88 -4.09 -18.85
N GLN A 34 -31.33 -3.25 -19.73
CA GLN A 34 -32.15 -2.61 -20.76
C GLN A 34 -32.63 -3.69 -21.73
N ASN A 35 -33.94 -3.76 -21.96
CA ASN A 35 -34.50 -4.62 -22.98
C ASN A 35 -33.86 -4.29 -24.34
N THR A 36 -33.17 -5.24 -24.96
CA THR A 36 -32.84 -5.23 -26.41
C THR A 36 -34.07 -5.51 -27.28
N GLY A 37 -35.29 -5.30 -26.76
CA GLY A 37 -36.55 -5.60 -27.42
C GLY A 37 -37.17 -4.37 -28.06
N ARG A 38 -37.24 -4.39 -29.40
CA ARG A 38 -38.21 -3.66 -30.23
C ARG A 38 -39.54 -3.39 -29.50
N SER A 39 -40.05 -2.17 -29.64
CA SER A 39 -41.39 -1.72 -29.24
C SER A 39 -42.43 -2.84 -29.19
N GLY A 40 -43.04 -3.06 -28.01
CA GLY A 40 -44.36 -3.69 -27.98
C GLY A 40 -44.69 -4.75 -26.92
N SER A 41 -43.92 -4.96 -25.85
CA SER A 41 -44.35 -5.87 -24.78
C SER A 41 -44.19 -5.26 -23.38
N PHE A 42 -45.30 -4.76 -22.86
CA PHE A 42 -45.45 -4.29 -21.49
C PHE A 42 -45.55 -5.49 -20.53
N ASN A 43 -44.73 -5.44 -19.47
CA ASN A 43 -44.70 -6.31 -18.29
C ASN A 43 -43.87 -7.61 -18.36
N LYS A 44 -42.53 -7.48 -18.29
CA LYS A 44 -41.72 -8.49 -17.60
C LYS A 44 -40.48 -7.88 -16.95
N HIS A 45 -40.66 -7.46 -15.70
CA HIS A 45 -39.66 -7.33 -14.65
C HIS A 45 -38.41 -6.47 -14.96
N ILE A 46 -38.59 -5.15 -14.95
CA ILE A 46 -37.52 -4.17 -14.67
C ILE A 46 -37.25 -4.21 -13.16
N THR A 47 -36.95 -5.38 -12.59
CA THR A 47 -36.50 -5.38 -11.19
C THR A 47 -35.06 -4.91 -11.14
N PRO A 48 -34.79 -3.86 -10.37
CA PRO A 48 -33.42 -3.49 -10.07
C PRO A 48 -32.71 -4.68 -9.41
N ILE A 49 -31.60 -5.12 -10.01
CA ILE A 49 -30.75 -6.16 -9.43
C ILE A 49 -29.66 -5.47 -8.63
N PRO A 50 -29.46 -5.79 -7.34
CA PRO A 50 -28.47 -5.11 -6.52
C PRO A 50 -27.07 -5.39 -7.05
N CYS A 51 -26.23 -4.36 -7.06
CA CYS A 51 -24.82 -4.52 -7.33
C CYS A 51 -24.17 -5.49 -6.33
N ALA A 52 -23.25 -6.32 -6.83
CA ALA A 52 -22.47 -7.21 -5.97
C ALA A 52 -21.50 -6.41 -5.09
N ILE A 53 -20.98 -7.05 -4.05
CA ILE A 53 -19.89 -6.48 -3.25
C ILE A 53 -18.71 -6.11 -4.15
N GLY A 54 -17.96 -5.06 -3.78
CA GLY A 54 -16.92 -4.47 -4.61
C GLY A 54 -17.40 -3.72 -5.85
N THR A 55 -18.71 -3.56 -6.03
CA THR A 55 -19.30 -2.78 -7.13
C THR A 55 -20.38 -1.82 -6.63
N TYR A 56 -20.58 -0.72 -7.36
CA TYR A 56 -21.57 0.30 -7.03
C TYR A 56 -22.23 0.86 -8.30
N SER A 57 -23.34 1.59 -8.13
CA SER A 57 -24.08 2.22 -9.24
C SER A 57 -24.70 3.52 -8.73
N ASN A 58 -24.55 4.63 -9.45
CA ASN A 58 -25.24 5.87 -9.11
C ASN A 58 -26.67 5.87 -9.65
N TYR A 59 -27.47 6.88 -9.28
CA TYR A 59 -28.81 7.02 -9.82
C TYR A 59 -28.76 7.17 -11.36
N GLY A 60 -29.51 6.33 -12.07
CA GLY A 60 -29.55 6.32 -13.53
C GLY A 60 -28.43 5.55 -14.21
N ASP A 61 -27.47 5.01 -13.47
CA ASP A 61 -26.49 4.07 -14.02
C ASP A 61 -27.22 2.77 -14.44
N GLY A 62 -26.99 2.32 -15.68
CA GLY A 62 -27.59 1.09 -16.21
C GLY A 62 -26.83 -0.18 -15.81
N PHE A 63 -25.66 -0.05 -15.18
CA PHE A 63 -24.74 -1.16 -14.86
C PHE A 63 -23.90 -0.83 -13.63
N CYS A 64 -23.45 -1.87 -12.92
CA CYS A 64 -22.57 -1.72 -11.77
C CYS A 64 -21.12 -1.48 -12.21
N LYS A 65 -20.47 -0.51 -11.58
CA LYS A 65 -19.07 -0.15 -11.77
C LYS A 65 -18.25 -0.74 -10.61
N PRO A 66 -17.03 -1.26 -10.86
CA PRO A 66 -16.15 -1.68 -9.77
C PRO A 66 -15.71 -0.47 -8.93
N CYS A 67 -15.43 -0.69 -7.65
CA CYS A 67 -14.77 0.32 -6.84
C CYS A 67 -13.36 0.61 -7.38
N GLU A 68 -12.93 1.87 -7.25
CA GLU A 68 -11.57 2.26 -7.61
C GLU A 68 -10.53 1.60 -6.68
N PRO A 69 -9.26 1.42 -7.11
CA PRO A 69 -8.21 0.88 -6.25
C PRO A 69 -8.10 1.65 -4.92
N GLY A 70 -8.02 0.91 -3.82
CA GLY A 70 -8.06 1.51 -2.47
C GLY A 70 -9.46 1.80 -1.95
N TYR A 71 -10.53 1.51 -2.69
CA TYR A 71 -11.90 1.58 -2.20
C TYR A 71 -12.53 0.18 -2.18
N TYR A 72 -13.51 -0.02 -1.31
CA TYR A 72 -14.20 -1.30 -1.15
C TYR A 72 -15.69 -1.08 -0.83
N THR A 73 -16.51 -2.12 -1.02
CA THR A 73 -17.84 -2.16 -0.42
C THR A 73 -18.24 -3.60 -0.13
N MET A 74 -18.67 -3.85 1.10
CA MET A 74 -19.20 -5.15 1.52
C MET A 74 -20.72 -5.22 1.44
N GLN A 75 -21.36 -4.13 1.01
CA GLN A 75 -22.80 -4.05 0.91
C GLN A 75 -23.26 -4.40 -0.52
N LYS A 76 -24.14 -5.39 -0.63
CA LYS A 76 -24.89 -5.60 -1.88
C LYS A 76 -25.83 -4.42 -2.08
N GLY A 77 -25.93 -3.92 -3.31
CA GLY A 77 -26.78 -2.78 -3.61
C GLY A 77 -26.16 -1.43 -3.25
N SER A 78 -24.83 -1.33 -3.19
CA SER A 78 -24.16 -0.09 -2.74
C SER A 78 -24.23 1.02 -3.78
N ALA A 79 -24.61 2.22 -3.35
CA ALA A 79 -24.60 3.42 -4.20
C ALA A 79 -23.21 4.07 -4.32
N SER A 80 -22.26 3.69 -3.46
CA SER A 80 -20.89 4.22 -3.41
C SER A 80 -19.92 3.18 -2.85
N CYS A 81 -18.62 3.46 -2.89
CA CYS A 81 -17.60 2.66 -2.24
C CYS A 81 -16.95 3.44 -1.10
N ASP A 82 -16.56 2.73 -0.05
CA ASP A 82 -15.87 3.29 1.12
C ASP A 82 -14.36 3.32 0.86
N PRO A 83 -13.66 4.40 1.24
CA PRO A 83 -12.21 4.45 1.16
C PRO A 83 -11.58 3.47 2.17
N CYS A 84 -10.48 2.83 1.78
CA CYS A 84 -9.71 2.01 2.72
C CYS A 84 -9.24 2.89 3.90
N PRO A 85 -9.49 2.51 5.16
CA PRO A 85 -9.06 3.29 6.31
C PRO A 85 -7.53 3.29 6.46
N THR A 86 -7.00 4.30 7.13
CA THR A 86 -5.59 4.34 7.54
C THR A 86 -5.24 3.14 8.39
N GLY A 87 -4.00 2.69 8.31
CA GLY A 87 -3.54 1.47 8.98
C GLY A 87 -3.93 0.18 8.24
N SER A 88 -4.77 0.26 7.20
CA SER A 88 -5.18 -0.90 6.41
C SER A 88 -4.80 -0.77 4.94
N MET A 89 -4.94 -1.88 4.22
CA MET A 89 -4.86 -1.96 2.77
C MET A 89 -6.07 -2.68 2.18
N CYS A 90 -6.45 -2.24 0.98
CA CYS A 90 -7.57 -2.78 0.23
C CYS A 90 -7.12 -3.11 -1.19
N LYS A 91 -6.59 -4.33 -1.37
CA LYS A 91 -6.10 -4.83 -2.68
C LYS A 91 -7.23 -5.21 -3.62
N VAL A 92 -8.35 -5.64 -3.04
CA VAL A 92 -9.52 -6.11 -3.76
C VAL A 92 -10.76 -5.44 -3.17
N PRO A 93 -11.67 -4.92 -4.01
CA PRO A 93 -12.79 -4.09 -3.57
C PRO A 93 -13.93 -4.89 -2.91
N ASP A 94 -13.93 -6.21 -3.09
CA ASP A 94 -14.93 -7.16 -2.59
C ASP A 94 -14.55 -7.81 -1.25
N ARG A 95 -13.56 -7.25 -0.54
CA ARG A 95 -13.13 -7.72 0.79
C ARG A 95 -13.07 -6.58 1.79
N ASN A 96 -13.20 -6.93 3.07
CA ASN A 96 -12.95 -6.01 4.16
C ASN A 96 -11.47 -5.54 4.16
N PRO A 97 -11.19 -4.32 4.65
CA PRO A 97 -9.84 -3.82 4.82
C PRO A 97 -8.98 -4.74 5.68
N GLU A 98 -7.78 -5.05 5.18
CA GLU A 98 -6.81 -5.86 5.91
C GLU A 98 -5.81 -4.93 6.62
N LEU A 99 -5.55 -5.18 7.91
CA LEU A 99 -4.55 -4.39 8.64
C LEU A 99 -3.18 -4.54 8.00
N CYS A 100 -2.41 -3.46 7.97
CA CYS A 100 -1.04 -3.50 7.52
C CYS A 100 -0.22 -4.43 8.42
N PRO A 101 0.51 -5.42 7.86
CA PRO A 101 1.34 -6.29 8.67
C PRO A 101 2.49 -5.51 9.32
N ILE A 102 3.07 -6.09 10.37
CA ILE A 102 4.27 -5.55 11.03
C ILE A 102 5.38 -5.30 10.01
N GLY A 103 6.20 -4.27 10.25
CA GLY A 103 7.14 -3.76 9.26
C GLY A 103 6.50 -2.86 8.19
N THR A 104 5.18 -2.77 8.09
CA THR A 104 4.52 -1.90 7.11
C THR A 104 3.49 -0.98 7.77
N TYR A 105 3.14 0.09 7.07
CA TYR A 105 2.18 1.09 7.56
C TYR A 105 1.32 1.66 6.44
N SER A 106 0.18 2.24 6.81
CA SER A 106 -0.67 3.01 5.91
C SER A 106 -1.07 4.32 6.58
N SER A 107 -0.48 5.42 6.13
CA SER A 107 -0.72 6.76 6.69
C SER A 107 -1.90 7.50 6.04
N CYS A 108 -2.41 6.99 4.92
CA CYS A 108 -3.44 7.63 4.10
C CYS A 108 -4.68 6.75 4.03
N ILE A 109 -5.84 7.37 3.80
CA ILE A 109 -7.02 6.65 3.35
C ILE A 109 -6.88 6.22 1.88
N ALA A 110 -7.76 5.33 1.44
CA ALA A 110 -7.79 4.81 0.07
C ALA A 110 -6.49 4.12 -0.37
N GLN A 111 -5.81 3.46 0.57
CA GLN A 111 -4.55 2.79 0.30
C GLN A 111 -4.79 1.37 -0.27
N GLU A 112 -4.29 1.10 -1.47
CA GLU A 112 -4.37 -0.25 -2.08
C GLU A 112 -3.39 -1.24 -1.41
N ARG A 113 -2.20 -0.76 -1.02
CA ARG A 113 -1.10 -1.56 -0.46
C ARG A 113 -0.37 -0.82 0.65
N CYS A 114 0.02 -1.55 1.69
CA CYS A 114 0.81 -0.99 2.78
C CYS A 114 2.21 -0.56 2.29
N THR A 115 2.71 0.52 2.89
CA THR A 115 4.04 1.05 2.62
C THR A 115 5.04 0.38 3.57
N PRO A 116 6.17 -0.15 3.08
CA PRO A 116 7.20 -0.69 3.97
C PRO A 116 7.79 0.42 4.83
N CYS A 117 8.13 0.11 6.08
CA CYS A 117 8.92 1.03 6.88
C CYS A 117 10.27 1.26 6.21
N PRO A 118 10.65 2.53 5.95
CA PRO A 118 11.94 2.83 5.36
C PRO A 118 13.08 2.43 6.31
N LEU A 119 14.28 2.30 5.75
CA LEU A 119 15.52 2.09 6.51
C LEU A 119 15.60 3.00 7.74
N ARG A 120 16.17 2.46 8.83
CA ARG A 120 16.31 3.14 10.13
C ARG A 120 14.98 3.38 10.88
N THR A 121 13.89 2.78 10.40
CA THR A 121 12.58 2.81 11.07
C THR A 121 11.94 1.43 11.10
N TYR A 122 11.03 1.22 12.05
CA TYR A 122 10.36 -0.07 12.25
C TYR A 122 8.95 0.13 12.83
N ASN A 123 8.11 -0.91 12.75
CA ASN A 123 6.89 -1.00 13.55
C ASN A 123 6.60 -2.46 13.92
N VAL A 124 6.15 -2.67 15.16
CA VAL A 124 5.86 -4.00 15.72
C VAL A 124 4.37 -4.32 15.75
N GLN A 125 3.53 -3.36 15.41
CA GLN A 125 2.08 -3.49 15.52
C GLN A 125 1.44 -3.54 14.14
N ALA A 126 0.57 -4.54 13.94
CA ALA A 126 -0.30 -4.60 12.77
C ALA A 126 -1.30 -3.43 12.80
N GLY A 127 -1.59 -2.84 11.65
CA GLY A 127 -2.46 -1.67 11.58
C GLY A 127 -1.74 -0.34 11.79
N SER A 128 -0.40 -0.31 11.79
CA SER A 128 0.33 0.92 12.05
C SER A 128 0.07 1.99 10.99
N THR A 129 -0.04 3.24 11.41
CA THR A 129 -0.18 4.40 10.53
C THR A 129 1.14 5.12 10.28
N HIS A 130 2.19 4.74 11.01
CA HIS A 130 3.52 5.33 10.90
C HIS A 130 4.62 4.33 11.31
N CYS A 131 5.87 4.68 11.03
CA CYS A 131 7.03 3.92 11.50
C CYS A 131 7.72 4.70 12.62
N ILE A 132 8.28 3.95 13.57
CA ILE A 132 9.01 4.46 14.72
C ILE A 132 10.50 4.47 14.35
N LYS A 133 11.23 5.54 14.70
CA LYS A 133 12.68 5.58 14.53
C LYS A 133 13.34 4.52 15.39
N CYS A 134 14.40 3.91 14.89
CA CYS A 134 15.11 2.92 15.67
C CYS A 134 15.83 3.56 16.88
N PRO A 135 15.79 2.91 18.04
CA PRO A 135 16.46 3.41 19.24
C PRO A 135 17.95 3.66 19.01
N ALA A 136 18.53 4.60 19.77
CA ALA A 136 19.97 4.82 19.76
C ALA A 136 20.69 3.53 20.19
N GLY A 137 21.72 3.14 19.44
CA GLY A 137 22.43 1.88 19.68
C GLY A 137 21.66 0.64 19.24
N ALA A 138 20.60 0.77 18.43
CA ALA A 138 19.94 -0.36 17.77
C ALA A 138 19.98 -0.21 16.25
N ARG A 139 19.79 -1.32 15.54
CA ARG A 139 19.79 -1.38 14.08
C ARG A 139 18.54 -2.05 13.54
N CYS A 140 18.09 -1.61 12.37
CA CYS A 140 16.84 -2.02 11.70
C CYS A 140 17.04 -1.76 10.21
N ASP A 141 17.94 -2.57 9.67
CA ASP A 141 18.72 -2.21 8.48
C ASP A 141 18.04 -2.63 7.19
N HIS A 142 16.79 -3.07 7.26
CA HIS A 142 16.02 -3.50 6.11
C HIS A 142 14.74 -2.68 5.97
N ASN A 143 14.34 -2.45 4.72
CA ASN A 143 12.98 -2.01 4.44
C ASN A 143 11.99 -3.03 5.02
N ALA A 144 10.87 -2.52 5.51
CA ALA A 144 9.87 -3.28 6.24
C ALA A 144 10.37 -3.94 7.54
N SER A 145 11.31 -3.31 8.25
CA SER A 145 11.77 -3.80 9.55
C SER A 145 10.61 -3.90 10.55
N SER A 146 10.33 -5.11 11.02
CA SER A 146 9.32 -5.41 12.04
C SER A 146 9.89 -5.59 13.44
N SER A 147 11.20 -5.37 13.58
CA SER A 147 11.96 -5.49 14.83
C SER A 147 13.22 -4.62 14.75
N PHE A 148 13.91 -4.50 15.87
CA PHE A 148 15.23 -3.89 15.94
C PHE A 148 16.17 -4.83 16.71
N VAL A 149 17.46 -4.73 16.40
CA VAL A 149 18.51 -5.47 17.12
C VAL A 149 19.35 -4.48 17.90
N ASN A 150 19.43 -4.66 19.22
CA ASN A 150 20.33 -3.86 20.05
C ASN A 150 21.78 -4.16 19.66
N ILE A 151 22.57 -3.11 19.45
CA ILE A 151 24.01 -3.16 19.28
C ILE A 151 24.62 -2.98 20.68
N PRO A 152 25.30 -4.00 21.23
CA PRO A 152 26.01 -3.85 22.49
C PRO A 152 26.97 -2.66 22.45
N ALA A 153 27.03 -1.84 23.51
CA ALA A 153 27.95 -0.70 23.60
C ALA A 153 29.44 -1.08 23.41
N ASN A 154 29.76 -2.37 23.60
CA ASN A 154 31.07 -2.98 23.40
C ASN A 154 31.06 -4.02 22.28
N ALA A 155 30.19 -3.89 21.27
CA ALA A 155 30.24 -4.69 20.07
C ALA A 155 31.52 -4.37 19.28
N LYS A 156 32.67 -4.77 19.83
CA LYS A 156 33.80 -5.20 19.02
C LYS A 156 33.27 -6.34 18.16
N TRP A 157 33.68 -6.36 16.90
CA TRP A 157 33.62 -7.52 16.01
C TRP A 157 33.68 -8.82 16.83
N ALA A 158 32.82 -9.79 16.49
CA ALA A 158 32.79 -11.09 17.17
C ALA A 158 34.22 -11.55 17.44
N GLN A 159 34.55 -11.92 18.69
CA GLN A 159 35.92 -12.32 19.04
C GLN A 159 36.41 -13.52 18.20
N ASN A 160 35.47 -14.23 17.56
CA ASN A 160 35.69 -15.20 16.50
C ASN A 160 35.29 -14.59 15.14
N GLY A 161 36.12 -13.69 14.62
CA GLY A 161 35.99 -13.15 13.27
C GLY A 161 37.01 -13.81 12.34
N VAL A 162 36.64 -14.05 11.08
CA VAL A 162 37.61 -14.38 10.04
C VAL A 162 38.05 -13.07 9.40
N THR A 163 39.36 -12.84 9.31
CA THR A 163 39.91 -11.72 8.55
C THR A 163 39.60 -11.94 7.07
N ILE A 164 38.59 -11.25 6.55
CA ILE A 164 38.19 -11.32 5.14
C ILE A 164 39.02 -10.37 4.25
N ALA A 165 39.69 -9.38 4.84
CA ALA A 165 40.64 -8.50 4.16
C ALA A 165 41.62 -7.86 5.16
N GLY A 166 42.89 -7.72 4.78
CA GLY A 166 43.96 -7.15 5.62
C GLY A 166 44.77 -8.19 6.41
N GLY A 167 45.66 -7.69 7.27
CA GLY A 167 46.51 -8.50 8.17
C GLY A 167 47.79 -9.07 7.56
N HIS A 168 47.99 -8.94 6.24
CA HIS A 168 49.12 -9.57 5.52
C HIS A 168 50.06 -8.55 4.84
N GLY A 169 50.05 -7.30 5.30
CA GLY A 169 50.87 -6.22 4.75
C GLY A 169 50.46 -5.81 3.33
N ARG A 170 51.36 -5.08 2.66
CA ARG A 170 51.21 -4.63 1.27
C ARG A 170 51.47 -5.78 0.29
N GLY A 171 50.68 -5.85 -0.79
CA GLY A 171 50.86 -6.82 -1.86
C GLY A 171 49.60 -7.02 -2.71
N ASN A 172 49.68 -7.93 -3.69
CA ASN A 172 48.66 -8.07 -4.74
C ASN A 172 47.53 -9.06 -4.39
N ALA A 173 47.61 -9.76 -3.25
CA ALA A 173 46.54 -10.66 -2.81
C ALA A 173 45.32 -9.88 -2.27
N THR A 174 44.14 -10.50 -2.28
CA THR A 174 42.88 -9.91 -1.83
C THR A 174 42.90 -9.44 -0.38
N ASN A 175 43.70 -10.10 0.48
CA ASN A 175 43.90 -9.78 1.89
C ASN A 175 45.14 -8.90 2.19
N GLN A 176 45.83 -8.42 1.16
CA GLN A 176 46.96 -7.50 1.30
C GLN A 176 46.52 -6.08 0.95
N LEU A 177 46.68 -5.16 1.90
CA LEU A 177 46.23 -3.77 1.83
C LEU A 177 47.39 -2.81 2.08
N ASN A 178 47.42 -1.66 1.40
CA ASN A 178 48.43 -0.62 1.56
C ASN A 178 47.79 0.76 1.77
N GLN A 179 47.67 1.14 3.05
CA GLN A 179 47.02 2.37 3.50
C GLN A 179 45.55 2.45 3.05
N PRO A 180 44.70 1.50 3.50
CA PRO A 180 43.28 1.58 3.24
C PRO A 180 42.66 2.78 3.96
N HIS A 181 41.87 3.58 3.24
CA HIS A 181 41.25 4.82 3.75
C HIS A 181 39.73 4.76 3.83
N GLY A 182 39.10 3.80 3.15
CA GLY A 182 37.65 3.67 3.10
C GLY A 182 37.20 2.22 3.07
N LEU A 183 36.05 1.96 3.68
CA LEU A 183 35.34 0.69 3.66
C LEU A 183 33.88 0.97 3.31
N PHE A 184 33.36 0.26 2.33
CA PHE A 184 31.96 0.29 1.93
C PHE A 184 31.43 -1.14 1.82
N VAL A 185 30.16 -1.33 2.19
CA VAL A 185 29.45 -2.59 2.03
C VAL A 185 28.22 -2.29 1.21
N ASP A 186 28.05 -2.99 0.08
CA ASP A 186 26.87 -2.83 -0.79
C ASP A 186 25.70 -3.72 -0.35
N ASP A 187 24.57 -3.58 -1.06
CA ASP A 187 23.33 -4.34 -0.77
C ASP A 187 23.50 -5.86 -1.00
N ASP A 188 24.50 -6.28 -1.78
CA ASP A 188 24.85 -7.69 -2.04
C ASP A 188 25.82 -8.25 -0.98
N GLN A 189 26.11 -7.49 0.07
CA GLN A 189 27.08 -7.81 1.14
C GLN A 189 28.53 -7.92 0.65
N THR A 190 28.85 -7.29 -0.49
CA THR A 190 30.24 -7.19 -0.95
C THR A 190 30.97 -6.11 -0.17
N VAL A 191 32.14 -6.46 0.37
CA VAL A 191 33.00 -5.51 1.08
C VAL A 191 34.02 -4.91 0.11
N VAL A 192 33.92 -3.60 -0.13
CA VAL A 192 34.86 -2.85 -0.95
C VAL A 192 35.76 -2.02 -0.05
N ILE A 193 37.07 -2.11 -0.27
CA ILE A 193 38.09 -1.39 0.49
C ILE A 193 38.84 -0.45 -0.46
N ALA A 194 38.81 0.84 -0.16
CA ALA A 194 39.58 1.83 -0.88
C ALA A 194 41.03 1.79 -0.42
N ASP A 195 41.87 1.15 -1.23
CA ASP A 195 43.28 0.88 -0.94
C ASP A 195 44.19 1.87 -1.67
N THR A 196 44.69 2.89 -0.96
CA THR A 196 45.22 4.11 -1.56
C THR A 196 46.57 3.93 -2.26
N TYR A 197 47.42 3.02 -1.76
CA TYR A 197 48.77 2.83 -2.30
C TYR A 197 49.04 1.41 -2.79
N ASN A 198 47.97 0.63 -3.02
CA ASN A 198 48.10 -0.69 -3.59
C ASN A 198 47.78 -0.63 -5.07
N HIS A 199 48.76 -0.96 -5.90
CA HIS A 199 48.58 -1.03 -7.34
C HIS A 199 48.06 -2.43 -7.66
N ARG A 200 46.77 -2.53 -8.03
CA ARG A 200 46.16 -3.74 -8.55
C ARG A 200 45.79 -3.55 -10.01
#